data_AF-A0A523FV48-F1
#
_entry.id   AF-A0A523FV48-F1
#
_cell.length_a   1.000
_cell.length_b   1.000
_cell.length_c   1.000
_cell.angle_alpha   90.00
_cell.angle_beta   90.00
_cell.angle_gamma   90.00
#
_symmetry.space_group_name_H-M   'P 1'
#
loop_
_entity.id
_entity.type
_entity.pdbx_description
1 polymer ?
#
loop_
_entity_poly.entity_id
_entity_poly.type
_entity_poly.pdbx_seq_one_letter_code
_entity_poly.pdbx_strand_id
1 'polypeptide(L)'
;MSLQNEIDEMNWWAKAKGKPEMKINSLSVEEAQSIYIHIDTGLSPENLHCDGEISASAAQVKYRAYHSAIKELNKRGFQAQDCYEF
;
A
#
# COMPACT_ATOMS: atom_id res chain seq x y z
N MET A 1 -0.34 -7.96 8.31
CA MET A 1 -0.13 -6.53 8.02
C MET A 1 -1.48 -5.93 7.66
N SER A 2 -1.80 -4.77 8.24
CA SER A 2 -3.06 -4.06 8.02
C SER A 2 -2.79 -2.77 7.23
N LEU A 3 -3.85 -2.08 6.81
CA LEU A 3 -3.74 -0.75 6.19
C LEU A 3 -2.87 0.23 7.02
N GLN A 4 -2.84 0.05 8.35
CA GLN A 4 -2.00 0.86 9.24
C GLN A 4 -0.50 0.67 9.01
N ASN A 5 -0.04 -0.52 8.64
CA ASN A 5 1.38 -0.78 8.35
C ASN A 5 1.82 -0.02 7.09
N GLU A 6 0.99 -0.04 6.04
CA GLU A 6 1.27 0.68 4.79
C GLU A 6 1.33 2.19 5.03
N ILE A 7 0.38 2.72 5.80
CA ILE A 7 0.37 4.14 6.19
C ILE A 7 1.60 4.51 7.02
N ASP A 8 2.03 3.64 7.94
CA ASP A 8 3.22 3.88 8.76
C ASP A 8 4.50 3.93 7.92
N GLU A 9 4.66 2.99 6.98
CA GLU A 9 5.80 2.99 6.05
C GLU A 9 5.80 4.26 5.19
N MET A 10 4.66 4.62 4.60
CA MET A 10 4.55 5.84 3.82
C MET A 10 4.80 7.09 4.65
N ASN A 11 4.33 7.13 5.91
CA ASN A 11 4.58 8.24 6.84
C ASN A 11 6.05 8.35 7.23
N TRP A 12 6.76 7.24 7.39
CA TRP A 12 8.20 7.24 7.64
C TRP A 12 8.95 7.95 6.51
N TRP A 13 8.61 7.62 5.26
CA TRP A 13 9.18 8.30 4.08
C TRP A 13 8.69 9.74 3.92
N ALA A 14 7.43 10.03 4.24
CA ALA A 14 6.87 11.38 4.22
C ALA A 14 7.60 12.28 5.21
N LYS A 15 7.84 11.80 6.43
CA LYS A 15 8.62 12.48 7.47
C LYS A 15 10.05 12.74 7.03
N ALA A 16 10.71 11.75 6.41
CA ALA A 16 12.04 11.93 5.83
C ALA A 16 12.07 13.01 4.74
N LYS A 17 10.96 13.23 4.03
CA LYS A 17 10.80 14.25 2.98
C LYS A 17 10.15 15.56 3.48
N GLY A 18 9.85 15.69 4.77
CA GLY A 18 9.15 16.87 5.34
C GLY A 18 7.70 17.05 4.87
N LYS A 19 7.05 15.98 4.42
CA LYS A 19 5.63 15.96 4.00
C LYS A 19 4.70 15.69 5.20
N PRO A 20 3.42 16.12 5.12
CA PRO A 20 2.43 15.82 6.16
C PRO A 20 2.16 14.32 6.29
N GLU A 21 1.82 13.89 7.50
CA GLU A 21 1.49 12.50 7.82
C GLU A 21 0.04 12.16 7.47
N MET A 22 -0.15 11.02 6.83
CA MET A 22 -1.45 10.38 6.61
C MET A 22 -2.04 9.85 7.92
N LYS A 23 -3.32 10.10 8.13
CA LYS A 23 -4.06 9.58 9.28
C LYS A 23 -5.12 8.60 8.81
N ILE A 24 -5.08 7.36 9.30
CA ILE A 24 -6.01 6.28 8.92
C ILE A 24 -7.49 6.64 9.10
N ASN A 25 -7.82 7.48 10.09
CA ASN A 25 -9.20 7.89 10.41
C ASN A 25 -9.66 9.12 9.62
N SER A 26 -8.78 9.74 8.84
CA SER A 26 -9.06 10.99 8.11
C SER A 26 -8.26 11.00 6.80
N LEU A 27 -8.34 9.89 6.06
CA LEU A 27 -7.76 9.80 4.73
C LEU A 27 -8.57 10.65 3.75
N SER A 28 -7.89 11.50 3.00
CA SER A 28 -8.44 12.16 1.81
C SER A 28 -8.45 11.19 0.62
N VAL A 29 -9.24 11.50 -0.42
CA VAL A 29 -9.28 10.70 -1.66
C VAL A 29 -7.89 10.63 -2.31
N GLU A 30 -7.15 11.73 -2.31
CA GLU A 30 -5.76 11.81 -2.82
C GLU A 30 -4.77 10.93 -2.04
N GLU A 31 -4.91 10.86 -0.72
CA GLU A 31 -4.07 10.01 0.13
C GLU A 31 -4.43 8.54 -0.08
N ALA A 32 -5.72 8.21 -0.16
CA ALA A 32 -6.17 6.86 -0.49
C ALA A 32 -5.65 6.40 -1.86
N GLN A 33 -5.66 7.28 -2.88
CA GLN A 33 -5.06 6.99 -4.17
C GLN A 33 -3.54 6.78 -4.09
N SER A 34 -2.84 7.60 -3.32
CA SER A 34 -1.40 7.43 -3.11
C SER A 34 -1.08 6.07 -2.46
N ILE A 35 -1.92 5.61 -1.52
CA ILE A 35 -1.80 4.29 -0.93
C ILE A 35 -2.09 3.20 -1.97
N TYR A 36 -3.12 3.35 -2.80
CA TYR A 36 -3.40 2.40 -3.87
C TYR A 36 -2.23 2.27 -4.86
N ILE A 37 -1.64 3.39 -5.28
CA ILE A 37 -0.46 3.41 -6.17
C ILE A 37 0.76 2.76 -5.51
N HIS A 38 0.98 3.02 -4.21
CA HIS A 38 2.06 2.39 -3.46
C HIS A 38 1.89 0.86 -3.41
N ILE A 39 0.67 0.39 -3.14
CA ILE A 39 0.35 -1.04 -3.12
C ILE A 39 0.53 -1.67 -4.51
N ASP A 40 0.01 -1.02 -5.56
CA ASP A 40 0.15 -1.47 -6.96
C ASP A 40 1.64 -1.60 -7.35
N THR A 41 2.43 -0.57 -7.06
CA THR A 41 3.88 -0.58 -7.28
C THR A 41 4.57 -1.69 -6.47
N GLY A 42 4.09 -2.00 -5.27
CA GLY A 42 4.60 -3.09 -4.44
C GLY A 42 4.22 -4.49 -4.92
N LEU A 43 3.10 -4.62 -5.63
CA LEU A 43 2.59 -5.86 -6.23
C LEU A 43 3.19 -6.16 -7.61
N SER A 44 3.76 -5.15 -8.29
CA SER A 44 4.48 -5.35 -9.55
C SER A 44 5.52 -6.48 -9.43
N PRO A 45 5.67 -7.38 -10.41
CA PRO A 45 6.55 -8.55 -10.33
C PRO A 45 7.98 -8.21 -9.90
N GLU A 46 8.49 -7.05 -10.29
CA GLU A 46 9.82 -6.55 -9.92
C GLU A 46 9.95 -6.26 -8.42
N ASN A 47 8.91 -5.67 -7.81
CA ASN A 47 8.89 -5.29 -6.39
C ASN A 47 8.28 -6.35 -5.48
N LEU A 48 7.44 -7.23 -6.04
CA LEU A 48 6.88 -8.36 -5.32
C LEU A 48 7.95 -9.40 -5.07
N HIS A 49 8.89 -9.57 -6.01
CA HIS A 49 9.98 -10.54 -5.88
C HIS A 49 11.33 -9.93 -5.50
N CYS A 50 11.43 -8.59 -5.47
CA CYS A 50 12.58 -7.79 -5.05
C CYS A 50 13.92 -8.46 -5.43
N ASP A 51 14.30 -8.34 -6.70
CA ASP A 51 15.54 -8.91 -7.29
C ASP A 51 15.72 -10.45 -7.19
N GLY A 52 14.68 -11.19 -6.76
CA GLY A 52 14.69 -12.66 -6.68
C GLY A 52 15.20 -13.24 -5.37
N GLU A 53 15.47 -12.40 -4.37
CA GLU A 53 16.07 -12.83 -3.09
C GLU A 53 15.04 -13.21 -2.02
N ILE A 54 13.75 -12.88 -2.21
CA ILE A 54 12.71 -13.25 -1.23
C ILE A 54 12.14 -14.63 -1.53
N SER A 55 11.92 -15.45 -0.49
CA SER A 55 11.25 -16.75 -0.67
C SER A 55 9.83 -16.58 -1.21
N ALA A 56 9.33 -17.56 -1.95
CA ALA A 56 7.93 -17.59 -2.41
C ALA A 56 6.92 -17.38 -1.27
N SER A 57 7.22 -17.91 -0.08
CA SER A 57 6.42 -17.70 1.13
C SER A 57 6.37 -16.23 1.56
N ALA A 58 7.51 -15.51 1.49
CA ALA A 58 7.57 -14.09 1.81
C ALA A 58 6.83 -13.23 0.76
N ALA A 59 6.96 -13.57 -0.53
CA ALA A 59 6.19 -12.93 -1.60
C ALA A 59 4.67 -13.11 -1.37
N GLN A 60 4.25 -14.31 -0.98
CA GLN A 60 2.84 -14.58 -0.71
C GLN A 60 2.32 -13.84 0.54
N VAL A 61 3.15 -13.69 1.57
CA VAL A 61 2.81 -12.88 2.75
C VAL A 61 2.63 -11.41 2.37
N LYS A 62 3.55 -10.86 1.56
CA LYS A 62 3.48 -9.48 1.04
C LYS A 62 2.23 -9.25 0.17
N TYR A 63 1.95 -10.18 -0.74
CA TYR A 63 0.74 -10.16 -1.56
C TYR A 63 -0.55 -10.12 -0.71
N ARG A 64 -0.64 -10.99 0.31
CA ARG A 64 -1.80 -11.03 1.21
C ARG A 64 -1.94 -9.77 2.05
N ALA A 65 -0.83 -9.17 2.47
CA ALA A 65 -0.81 -7.91 3.19
C ALA A 65 -1.44 -6.78 2.36
N TYR A 66 -0.97 -6.63 1.13
CA TYR A 66 -1.47 -5.63 0.18
C TYR A 66 -2.97 -5.81 -0.15
N HIS A 67 -3.41 -7.04 -0.42
CA HIS A 67 -4.83 -7.32 -0.63
C HIS A 67 -5.70 -7.00 0.59
N SER A 68 -5.18 -7.22 1.81
CA SER A 68 -5.88 -6.84 3.03
C SER A 68 -6.03 -5.32 3.14
N ALA A 69 -4.99 -4.55 2.82
CA ALA A 69 -5.02 -3.10 2.84
C ALA A 69 -6.00 -2.53 1.79
N ILE A 70 -6.02 -3.06 0.57
CA ILE A 70 -7.00 -2.72 -0.49
C ILE A 70 -8.43 -2.97 0.00
N LYS A 71 -8.69 -4.14 0.58
CA LYS A 71 -10.02 -4.48 1.12
C LYS A 71 -10.46 -3.50 2.22
N GLU A 72 -9.51 -3.07 3.05
CA GLU A 72 -9.75 -2.09 4.10
C GLU A 72 -10.04 -0.67 3.57
N LEU A 73 -9.38 -0.24 2.49
CA LEU A 73 -9.65 1.03 1.81
C LEU A 73 -11.03 1.02 1.13
N ASN A 74 -11.33 -0.06 0.40
CA ASN A 74 -12.64 -0.27 -0.22
C ASN A 74 -13.77 -0.26 0.81
N LYS A 75 -13.59 -0.94 1.95
CA LYS A 75 -14.58 -0.93 3.05
C LYS A 75 -14.82 0.46 3.63
N ARG A 76 -13.81 1.34 3.59
CA ARG A 76 -13.89 2.74 4.04
C ARG A 76 -14.51 3.68 2.98
N GLY A 77 -14.87 3.15 1.81
CA GLY A 77 -15.54 3.91 0.74
C GLY A 77 -14.60 4.51 -0.31
N PHE A 78 -13.30 4.21 -0.25
CA PHE A 78 -12.34 4.65 -1.25
C PHE A 78 -12.30 3.67 -2.41
N GLN A 79 -12.32 4.16 -3.64
CA GLN A 79 -12.17 3.35 -4.84
C GLN A 79 -10.84 3.69 -5.51
N ALA A 80 -10.09 2.67 -5.92
CA ALA A 80 -8.92 2.88 -6.76
C ALA A 80 -9.40 3.45 -8.10
N GLN A 81 -8.83 4.58 -8.52
CA GLN A 81 -8.93 5.01 -9.92
C GLN A 81 -7.57 4.75 -10.54
N ASP A 82 -7.54 4.17 -11.73
CA ASP A 82 -6.34 4.00 -12.56
C ASP A 82 -5.27 3.00 -12.07
N CYS A 83 -5.55 2.17 -11.06
CA CYS A 83 -4.65 1.06 -10.71
C CYS A 83 -4.87 -0.14 -11.63
N TYR A 84 -3.79 -0.83 -12.02
CA TYR A 84 -3.86 -1.99 -12.92
C TYR A 84 -4.50 -3.17 -12.17
N GLU A 85 -5.69 -3.57 -12.62
CA GLU A 85 -6.43 -4.79 -12.30
C GLU A 85 -6.37 -5.30 -10.84
N PHE A 86 -7.46 -5.13 -10.10
CA PHE A 86 -7.77 -5.87 -8.87
C PHE A 86 -8.86 -6.93 -9.09
#